data_AF-A0A350XDV2-F1
#
_entry.id   AF-A0A350XDV2-F1
#
_cell.length_a   1.000
_cell.length_b   1.000
_cell.length_c   1.000
_cell.angle_alpha   90.00
_cell.angle_beta   90.00
_cell.angle_gamma   90.00
#
_symmetry.space_group_name_H-M   'P 1'
#
loop_
_entity.id
_entity.type
_entity.pdbx_description
1 polymer ?
#
loop_
_entity_poly.entity_id
_entity_poly.type
_entity_poly.pdbx_seq_one_letter_code
_entity_poly.pdbx_strand_id
1 'polypeptide(L)' 'MKIWHLATGYLIRTLSGHPSLVYSVAINPDGQTLVSGSVDGVIEIWRVSR' A
#
# COMPACT_ATOMS: atom_id res chain seq x y z
N MET A 1 -5.63 -2.14 -2.18
CA MET A 1 -4.30 -2.82 -2.30
C MET A 1 -4.15 -3.88 -1.22
N LYS A 2 -3.13 -4.75 -1.28
CA LYS A 2 -2.85 -5.78 -0.26
C LYS A 2 -1.36 -5.86 0.06
N ILE A 3 -1.03 -6.07 1.34
CA ILE A 3 0.32 -6.33 1.83
C ILE A 3 0.42 -7.82 2.16
N TRP A 4 1.46 -8.48 1.66
CA TRP A 4 1.67 -9.92 1.79
C TRP A 4 3.00 -10.21 2.46
N HIS A 5 3.04 -11.27 3.25
CA HIS A 5 4.28 -11.84 3.74
C HIS A 5 4.91 -12.64 2.61
N LEU A 6 6.03 -12.17 2.06
CA LEU A 6 6.61 -12.72 0.82
C LEU A 6 7.01 -14.19 0.95
N ALA A 7 7.63 -14.58 2.07
CA ALA A 7 8.16 -15.93 2.24
C ALA A 7 7.06 -17.00 2.40
N THR A 8 5.89 -16.62 2.93
CA THR A 8 4.80 -17.57 3.23
C THR A 8 3.58 -17.38 2.33
N GLY A 9 3.50 -16.28 1.59
CA GLY A 9 2.32 -15.90 0.80
C GLY A 9 1.12 -15.48 1.64
N TYR A 10 1.25 -15.32 2.96
CA TYR A 10 0.12 -14.95 3.81
C TYR A 10 -0.26 -13.47 3.63
N LEU A 11 -1.56 -13.20 3.54
CA LEU A 11 -2.08 -11.84 3.52
C LEU A 11 -1.91 -11.21 4.91
N ILE A 12 -1.15 -10.12 4.99
CA ILE A 12 -0.96 -9.36 6.24
C ILE A 12 -2.11 -8.38 6.43
N ARG A 13 -2.45 -7.62 5.37
CA ARG A 13 -3.45 -6.55 5.45
C ARG A 13 -4.03 -6.21 4.08
N THR A 14 -5.33 -5.88 4.06
CA THR A 14 -5.98 -5.21 2.93
C THR A 14 -6.03 -3.70 3.21
N LEU A 15 -5.59 -2.89 2.24
CA LEU A 15 -5.62 -1.44 2.29
C LEU A 15 -6.80 -0.95 1.44
N SER A 16 -7.81 -0.37 2.09
CA SER A 16 -9.09 0.03 1.49
C SER A 16 -9.36 1.54 1.66
N GLY A 17 -8.46 2.38 1.17
CA GLY A 17 -8.60 3.84 1.23
C GLY A 17 -9.08 4.42 -0.10
N HIS A 18 -8.34 4.16 -1.18
CA HIS A 18 -8.72 4.60 -2.52
C HIS A 18 -10.07 4.03 -3.01
N PRO A 19 -11.07 4.89 -3.34
CA PRO A 19 -12.31 4.47 -3.99
C PRO A 19 -12.15 4.16 -5.48
N SER A 20 -11.00 4.49 -6.07
CA SER A 20 -10.72 4.33 -7.51
C SER A 20 -9.46 3.49 -7.77
N LEU A 21 -9.17 3.27 -9.05
CA LEU A 21 -8.00 2.50 -9.49
C LEU A 21 -6.69 3.16 -9.04
N VAL A 22 -5.84 2.36 -8.40
CA VAL A 22 -4.47 2.74 -8.07
C VAL A 22 -3.56 2.45 -9.26
N TYR A 23 -2.83 3.46 -9.73
CA TYR A 23 -1.93 3.34 -10.90
C TYR A 23 -0.47 3.23 -10.53
N SER A 24 -0.08 3.70 -9.35
CA SER A 24 1.32 3.72 -8.93
C SER A 24 1.45 3.50 -7.43
N VAL A 25 2.54 2.84 -7.05
CA VAL A 25 2.91 2.55 -5.67
C VAL A 25 4.42 2.75 -5.51
N ALA A 26 4.85 3.29 -4.38
CA ALA A 26 6.25 3.40 -4.01
C ALA A 26 6.43 3.09 -2.51
N ILE A 27 7.59 2.54 -2.16
CA ILE A 27 7.95 2.16 -0.80
C ILE A 27 9.21 2.94 -0.42
N ASN A 28 9.21 3.54 0.78
CA ASN A 28 10.41 4.13 1.36
C ASN A 28 11.47 3.03 1.56
N PRO A 29 12.76 3.28 1.29
CA PRO A 29 13.85 2.34 1.59
C PRO A 29 13.85 1.73 3.00
N ASP A 30 13.30 2.42 4.01
CA ASP A 30 13.13 1.91 5.37
C ASP A 30 12.07 0.82 5.51
N GLY A 31 11.25 0.59 4.49
CA GLY A 31 10.18 -0.40 4.45
C GLY A 31 8.97 -0.10 5.35
N GLN A 32 8.94 1.04 6.04
CA GLN A 32 7.91 1.39 7.02
C GLN A 32 6.81 2.27 6.43
N THR A 33 7.10 2.96 5.34
CA THR A 33 6.14 3.85 4.68
C THR A 33 5.95 3.47 3.21
N LEU A 34 4.70 3.47 2.77
CA LEU A 34 4.30 3.25 1.40
C LEU A 34 3.41 4.41 0.96
N VAL A 35 3.49 4.81 -0.31
CA VAL A 35 2.59 5.77 -0.94
C VAL A 35 1.90 5.15 -2.14
N SER A 36 0.61 5.46 -2.31
CA SER A 36 -0.18 5.04 -3.47
C SER A 36 -0.86 6.24 -4.12
N GLY A 37 -0.88 6.25 -5.46
CA GLY A 37 -1.57 7.26 -6.26
C GLY A 37 -2.72 6.63 -7.05
N SER A 38 -3.89 7.26 -6.99
CA SER A 38 -5.13 6.77 -7.59
C SER A 38 -5.73 7.78 -8.57
N VAL A 39 -6.61 7.29 -9.45
CA VAL A 39 -7.39 8.13 -10.38
C VAL A 39 -8.34 9.10 -9.66
N ASP A 40 -8.66 8.85 -8.40
CA ASP A 40 -9.43 9.79 -7.57
C ASP A 40 -8.69 11.12 -7.30
N GLY A 41 -7.43 11.25 -7.74
CA GLY A 41 -6.62 12.45 -7.56
C GLY A 41 -5.98 12.56 -6.18
N VAL A 42 -6.08 11.52 -5.35
CA VAL A 42 -5.53 11.47 -4.00
C VAL A 42 -4.27 10.61 -3.96
N ILE A 43 -3.30 11.06 -3.16
CA ILE A 43 -2.16 10.26 -2.74
C ILE A 43 -2.41 9.82 -1.29
N GLU A 44 -2.40 8.52 -1.04
CA GLU A 44 -2.51 7.96 0.31
C GLU A 44 -1.14 7.51 0.83
N ILE A 45 -0.90 7.78 2.11
CA ILE A 45 0.31 7.36 2.83
C ILE A 45 -0.07 6.28 3.82
N TRP A 46 0.63 5.15 3.73
CA TRP A 46 0.39 3.99 4.56
C TRP A 46 1.61 3.73 5.43
N ARG A 47 1.38 3.52 6.73
CA ARG A 47 2.41 3.01 7.63
C ARG A 47 2.28 1.49 7.75
N VAL A 48 3.38 0.79 7.53
CA VAL A 48 3.49 -0.68 7.57
C VAL A 48 3.91 -1.16 8.97
N SER A 49 3.74 -0.32 10.01
CA SER A 49 4.10 -0.65 11.38
C SER A 49 3.45 -1.96 11.85
N ARG A 50 4.17 -2.69 12.71
CA ARG A 50 3.69 -3.91 13.37
C ARG A 50 2.44 -3.66 14.21
#